data_AF-A0A8C2FED6-F1
#
_entry.id   AF-A0A8C2FED6-F1
#
_cell.length_a   1.000
_cell.length_b   1.000
_cell.length_c   1.000
_cell.angle_alpha   90.00
_cell.angle_beta   90.00
_cell.angle_gamma   90.00
#
_symmetry.space_group_name_H-M   'P 1'
#
loop_
_entity.id
_entity.type
_entity.pdbx_description
1 polymer ?
#
loop_
_entity_poly.entity_id
_entity_poly.type
_entity_poly.pdbx_seq_one_letter_code
_entity_poly.pdbx_strand_id
1 'polypeptide(L)'
;PLIVWLLVKYFGESGYNYEIIVIDDGSPDGTLQIAEQLQKIYGADKILLRPRAKKLGLGTAYIHGIKHASGNFVIIMDADLSHHVMGKIFI
;
A
#
# COMPACT_ATOMS: atom_id res chain seq x y z
N PRO A 1 -5.59 3.75 8.42
CA PRO A 1 -4.20 3.78 8.94
C PRO A 1 -3.53 5.12 8.61
N LEU A 2 -2.72 5.65 9.54
CA LEU A 2 -2.07 6.96 9.44
C LEU A 2 -1.27 7.12 8.14
N ILE A 3 -0.55 6.09 7.72
CA ILE A 3 0.30 6.15 6.53
C ILE A 3 -0.51 6.36 5.25
N VAL A 4 -1.65 5.69 5.09
CA VAL A 4 -2.53 5.87 3.93
C VAL A 4 -3.06 7.30 3.88
N TRP A 5 -3.45 7.84 5.02
CA TRP A 5 -3.89 9.24 5.10
C TRP A 5 -2.77 10.22 4.72
N LEU A 6 -1.55 10.00 5.21
CA LEU A 6 -0.38 10.83 4.86
C LEU A 6 -0.10 10.79 3.36
N LEU A 7 -0.08 9.60 2.76
CA LEU A 7 0.13 9.43 1.32
C LEU A 7 -0.95 10.16 0.52
N VAL A 8 -2.23 9.93 0.83
CA VAL A 8 -3.34 10.58 0.11
C VAL A 8 -3.26 12.10 0.21
N LYS A 9 -2.96 12.63 1.41
CA LYS A 9 -2.83 14.07 1.63
C LYS A 9 -1.70 14.65 0.78
N TYR A 10 -0.47 14.17 0.95
CA TYR A 10 0.69 14.80 0.33
C TYR A 10 0.79 14.54 -1.17
N PHE A 11 0.44 13.33 -1.64
CA PHE A 11 0.38 13.10 -3.08
C PHE A 11 -0.78 13.86 -3.73
N GLY A 12 -1.91 14.02 -3.05
CA GLY A 12 -3.00 14.88 -3.50
C GLY A 12 -2.61 16.36 -3.63
N GLU A 13 -1.77 16.87 -2.73
CA GLU A 13 -1.25 18.23 -2.77
C GLU A 13 -0.11 18.43 -3.81
N SER A 14 0.59 17.34 -4.17
CA SER A 14 1.77 17.39 -5.05
C SER A 14 1.46 17.59 -6.54
N GLY A 15 0.24 17.26 -6.99
CA GLY A 15 -0.14 17.25 -8.40
C GLY A 15 0.35 16.04 -9.21
N TYR A 16 1.04 15.08 -8.59
CA TYR A 16 1.40 13.81 -9.24
C TYR A 16 0.21 12.84 -9.25
N ASN A 17 0.09 12.06 -10.33
CA ASN A 17 -0.78 10.89 -10.35
C ASN A 17 -0.14 9.78 -9.51
N TYR A 18 -0.95 9.08 -8.72
CA TYR A 18 -0.50 8.02 -7.83
C TYR A 18 -1.57 6.96 -7.63
N GLU A 19 -1.12 5.77 -7.25
CA GLU A 19 -1.95 4.67 -6.78
C GLU A 19 -1.33 4.08 -5.50
N ILE A 20 -2.16 3.65 -4.57
CA ILE A 20 -1.76 2.99 -3.33
C ILE A 20 -2.23 1.55 -3.42
N ILE A 21 -1.29 0.63 -3.63
CA ILE A 21 -1.59 -0.81 -3.70
C ILE A 21 -1.40 -1.43 -2.32
N VAL A 22 -2.51 -1.88 -1.71
CA VAL A 22 -2.51 -2.54 -0.41
C VAL A 22 -2.49 -4.05 -0.61
N ILE A 23 -1.41 -4.69 -0.17
CA ILE A 23 -1.26 -6.15 -0.15
C ILE A 23 -1.57 -6.66 1.26
N ASP A 24 -2.78 -7.20 1.46
CA ASP A 24 -3.07 -7.98 2.67
C ASP A 24 -2.58 -9.42 2.50
N ASP A 25 -1.69 -9.89 3.38
CA ASP A 25 -1.12 -11.25 3.32
C ASP A 25 -1.91 -12.27 4.16
N GLY A 26 -3.24 -12.24 4.06
CA GLY A 26 -4.12 -13.10 4.82
C GLY A 26 -4.10 -12.79 6.31
N SER A 27 -4.20 -11.50 6.66
CA SER A 27 -4.16 -11.08 8.06
C SER A 27 -5.42 -11.54 8.80
N PRO A 28 -5.30 -12.09 10.02
CA PRO A 28 -6.46 -12.61 10.76
C PRO A 28 -7.23 -11.54 11.54
N ASP A 29 -6.75 -10.29 11.53
CA ASP A 29 -7.03 -9.25 12.51
C ASP A 29 -7.92 -8.11 12.01
N GLY A 30 -8.56 -8.28 10.85
CA GLY A 30 -9.43 -7.24 10.29
C GLY A 30 -8.73 -6.26 9.35
N THR A 31 -7.43 -6.44 9.06
CA THR A 31 -6.64 -5.53 8.21
C THR A 31 -7.26 -5.30 6.84
N LEU A 32 -7.78 -6.37 6.19
CA LEU A 32 -8.45 -6.25 4.90
C LEU A 32 -9.70 -5.37 4.97
N GLN A 33 -10.51 -5.53 6.01
CA GLN A 33 -11.76 -4.78 6.21
C GLN A 33 -11.46 -3.28 6.41
N ILE A 34 -10.36 -2.96 7.11
CA ILE A 34 -9.89 -1.57 7.23
C ILE A 34 -9.47 -1.04 5.86
N ALA A 35 -8.74 -1.83 5.06
CA ALA A 35 -8.32 -1.44 3.72
C ALA A 35 -9.52 -1.21 2.78
N GLU A 36 -10.56 -2.03 2.87
CA GLU A 36 -11.85 -1.83 2.17
C GLU A 36 -12.54 -0.53 2.57
N GLN A 37 -12.53 -0.18 3.87
CA GLN A 37 -13.07 1.10 4.32
C GLN A 37 -12.29 2.29 3.75
N LEU A 38 -10.96 2.22 3.71
CA LEU A 38 -10.14 3.27 3.10
C LEU A 38 -10.45 3.40 1.61
N GLN A 39 -10.59 2.29 0.89
CA GLN A 39 -10.94 2.30 -0.52
C GLN A 39 -12.31 2.98 -0.75
N LYS A 40 -13.30 2.73 0.13
CA LYS A 40 -14.59 3.43 0.07
C LYS A 40 -14.47 4.93 0.33
N ILE A 41 -13.56 5.35 1.21
CA ILE A 41 -13.34 6.77 1.55
C ILE A 41 -12.61 7.51 0.44
N TYR A 42 -11.55 6.91 -0.12
CA TYR A 42 -10.62 7.60 -1.01
C TYR A 42 -10.83 7.29 -2.50
N GLY A 43 -11.57 6.24 -2.83
CA GLY A 43 -11.85 5.82 -4.20
C GLY A 43 -11.03 4.61 -4.64
N ALA A 44 -11.65 3.75 -5.46
CA ALA A 44 -11.01 2.56 -6.03
C ALA A 44 -10.02 2.89 -7.16
N ASP A 45 -10.02 4.14 -7.64
CA ASP A 45 -9.01 4.70 -8.54
C ASP A 45 -7.68 5.01 -7.82
N LYS A 46 -7.73 5.26 -6.50
CA LYS A 46 -6.54 5.59 -5.69
C LYS A 46 -6.06 4.45 -4.83
N ILE A 47 -6.97 3.67 -4.24
CA ILE A 47 -6.62 2.56 -3.35
C ILE A 47 -6.98 1.24 -4.03
N LEU A 48 -5.95 0.49 -4.39
CA LEU A 48 -6.08 -0.81 -5.04
C LEU A 48 -5.82 -1.92 -4.04
N LEU A 49 -6.83 -2.74 -3.78
CA LEU A 49 -6.72 -3.87 -2.87
C LEU A 49 -6.28 -5.12 -3.63
N ARG A 50 -5.26 -5.80 -3.11
CA ARG A 50 -4.74 -7.05 -3.66
C ARG A 50 -4.49 -8.06 -2.53
N PRO A 51 -5.57 -8.52 -1.86
CA PRO A 51 -5.47 -9.48 -0.77
C PRO A 51 -4.97 -10.83 -1.27
N ARG A 52 -4.32 -11.58 -0.38
CA ARG A 52 -3.83 -12.94 -0.62
C ARG A 52 -4.54 -13.91 0.32
N ALA A 53 -4.84 -15.10 -0.17
CA ALA A 53 -5.64 -16.09 0.55
C ALA A 53 -4.98 -16.63 1.83
N LYS A 54 -3.66 -16.52 1.95
CA LYS A 54 -2.88 -16.96 3.11
C LYS A 54 -1.56 -16.20 3.18
N LYS A 55 -0.90 -16.28 4.34
CA LYS A 55 0.43 -15.73 4.56
C LYS A 55 1.46 -16.43 3.67
N LEU A 56 1.94 -15.73 2.65
CA LEU A 56 2.95 -16.21 1.69
C LEU A 56 4.32 -15.54 1.90
N GLY A 57 4.42 -14.62 2.85
CA GLY A 57 5.66 -13.94 3.21
C GLY A 57 5.86 -12.61 2.50
N LEU A 58 6.86 -11.86 2.96
CA LEU A 58 7.09 -10.46 2.59
C LEU A 58 7.64 -10.30 1.17
N GLY A 59 8.64 -11.09 0.77
CA GLY A 59 9.21 -10.99 -0.57
C GLY A 59 8.20 -11.31 -1.69
N THR A 60 7.31 -12.28 -1.45
CA THR A 60 6.22 -12.59 -2.39
C THR A 60 5.15 -11.50 -2.38
N ALA A 61 4.99 -10.76 -1.28
CA ALA A 61 4.11 -9.59 -1.19
C ALA A 61 4.61 -8.49 -2.12
N TYR A 62 5.91 -8.21 -2.08
CA TYR A 62 6.53 -7.19 -2.91
C TYR A 62 6.40 -7.52 -4.39
N ILE A 63 6.74 -8.75 -4.79
CA ILE A 63 6.56 -9.21 -6.18
C ILE A 63 5.10 -9.09 -6.62
N HIS A 64 4.15 -9.43 -5.74
CA HIS A 64 2.73 -9.32 -6.03
C HIS A 64 2.30 -7.85 -6.22
N GLY A 65 2.76 -6.93 -5.36
CA GLY A 65 2.50 -5.50 -5.49
C GLY A 65 3.10 -4.90 -6.76
N ILE A 66 4.39 -5.15 -7.02
CA ILE A 66 5.10 -4.65 -8.20
C ILE A 66 4.40 -5.08 -9.50
N LYS A 67 3.95 -6.35 -9.59
CA LYS A 67 3.22 -6.86 -10.76
C LYS A 67 1.88 -6.16 -11.02
N HIS A 68 1.30 -5.52 -10.01
CA HIS A 68 0.04 -4.79 -10.13
C HIS A 68 0.23 -3.28 -10.23
N ALA A 69 1.47 -2.78 -10.07
CA ALA A 69 1.78 -1.38 -10.24
C ALA A 69 1.80 -0.99 -11.73
N SER A 70 1.27 0.18 -12.02
CA SER A 70 1.17 0.79 -13.34
C SER A 70 2.01 2.06 -13.48
N GLY A 71 2.47 2.63 -12.34
CA GLY A 71 3.31 3.82 -12.31
C GLY A 71 4.73 3.63 -12.83
N ASN A 72 5.36 4.73 -13.26
CA ASN A 72 6.76 4.76 -13.69
C ASN A 72 7.76 4.55 -12.53
N PHE A 73 7.30 4.76 -11.29
CA PHE A 73 8.07 4.59 -10.07
C PHE A 73 7.24 3.77 -9.08
N VAL A 74 7.90 2.85 -8.40
CA VAL A 74 7.30 2.04 -7.33
C VAL A 74 8.00 2.40 -6.03
N ILE A 75 7.22 2.58 -4.96
CA ILE A 75 7.71 2.80 -3.61
C ILE A 75 7.13 1.69 -2.75
N ILE A 76 7.98 0.92 -2.10
CA ILE A 76 7.59 -0.12 -1.16
C ILE A 76 7.69 0.43 0.26
N MET A 77 6.65 0.18 1.08
CA MET A 77 6.60 0.67 2.45
C MET A 77 5.74 -0.23 3.33
N ASP A 78 6.17 -0.48 4.57
CA ASP A 78 5.35 -1.18 5.57
C ASP A 78 4.23 -0.29 6.12
N ALA A 79 3.11 -0.92 6.47
CA ALA A 79 1.90 -0.22 6.91
C ALA A 79 1.98 0.35 8.34
N ASP A 80 2.94 -0.11 9.14
CA ASP A 80 3.08 0.17 10.58
C ASP A 80 4.13 1.25 10.90
N LEU A 81 4.61 1.99 9.89
CA LEU A 81 5.65 3.02 10.02
C LEU A 81 6.98 2.49 10.57
N SER A 82 7.19 1.17 10.62
CA SER A 82 8.40 0.55 11.16
C SER A 82 9.63 0.66 10.26
N HIS A 83 9.45 1.16 9.03
CA HIS A 83 10.57 1.52 8.15
C HIS A 83 11.45 2.58 8.81
N HIS A 84 12.54 2.12 9.42
CA HIS A 84 13.57 2.98 9.98
C HIS A 84 14.22 3.74 8.82
N VAL A 85 14.18 5.07 8.85
CA VAL A 85 14.75 5.94 7.81
C VAL A 85 16.29 6.00 7.96
N MET A 86 16.95 4.84 7.92
CA MET A 86 18.41 4.74 7.93
C MET A 86 18.89 4.37 6.53
N GLY A 87 18.98 5.37 5.65
CA GLY A 87 19.91 5.36 4.51
C GLY A 87 19.67 4.40 3.34
N LYS A 88 18.55 3.67 3.23
CA LYS A 88 18.20 2.93 2.00
C LYS A 88 16.69 2.97 1.72
N ILE A 89 16.30 3.85 0.81
CA ILE A 89 15.05 3.72 0.07
C ILE A 89 15.27 2.54 -0.88
N PHE A 90 14.63 1.40 -0.60
CA PHE A 90 14.50 0.33 -1.59
C PHE A 90 13.33 0.72 -2.50
N ILE A 91 13.67 1.01 -3.76
CA ILE A 91 12.72 1.12 -4.87
C ILE A 91 12.20 -0.29 -5.17
#